data_AF-M4SVB5-F1
#
_entry.id   AF-M4SVB5-F1
#
_cell.length_a   1.000
_cell.length_b   1.000
_cell.length_c   1.000
_cell.angle_alpha   90.00
_cell.angle_beta   90.00
_cell.angle_gamma   90.00
#
_symmetry.space_group_name_H-M   'P 1'
#
loop_
_entity.id
_entity.type
_entity.pdbx_description
1 polymer ?
#
loop_
_entity_poly.entity_id
_entity_poly.type
_entity_poly.pdbx_seq_one_letter_code
_entity_poly.pdbx_strand_id
1 'polypeptide(L)'
;MKLQVIITTSFLLLVPVKPNSKAGENAAAFLALCRIIRIAKQTPQTIQFTNEADSIMKTIAAVNFTLADDTFSAAVDTTKTWATLDASFKDAHAGWQKYYDLYVEAKKLATGNDKHKYAPWARHRNQSHIKQKVALMAEKAFEIANQHTARKQEAENTMATSTAQAMALYGAPTPTTNTYKIGTSSDDNRAKVCSQQGGAGSLKPGANLVLDTLCLCTEGPAGDASGGKACCSDCAPGDGSSAVEHNSEAEKYWTKLEEQCTKLIPTANLDTNGLEAAVDMLRLQLKHKDGTQTAHDNVLGSIHSAGSNGCTGNAASNGGKCLSYKAGLTDAGVDGIAWLKNLRAAVAAEDKRNVAAATANKLEAQLTLINLTVASLLHSSAQNIGLPAATEGEKITASTKVNQEAAEKDCNKKEKESECKATPKCAWNDKAAYPKKKCTLSEEAKQAAEKAAQETGKNGKPDCSKLTTQTECEAVNKDGKKHCGWRGGKDNEEEKDKVKCRSASFLVNYKLSLSMAAGF
;
A
#
# COMPACT_ATOMS: atom_id res chain seq x y z
N MET A 1 21.26 -92.47 38.50
CA MET A 1 20.95 -91.08 38.93
C MET A 1 21.67 -90.11 38.02
N LYS A 2 20.95 -89.38 37.17
CA LYS A 2 21.49 -88.28 36.35
C LYS A 2 21.06 -86.97 37.02
N LEU A 3 22.02 -86.14 37.38
CA LEU A 3 21.81 -84.84 38.01
C LEU A 3 21.71 -83.78 36.90
N GLN A 4 20.52 -83.20 36.71
CA GLN A 4 20.32 -82.06 35.81
C GLN A 4 20.57 -80.76 36.58
N VAL A 5 21.59 -80.02 36.15
CA VAL A 5 21.87 -78.65 36.60
C VAL A 5 21.06 -77.70 35.72
N ILE A 6 20.09 -76.99 36.31
CA ILE A 6 19.34 -75.92 35.66
C ILE A 6 20.09 -74.62 35.94
N ILE A 7 20.71 -74.05 34.91
CA ILE A 7 21.28 -72.69 34.96
C ILE A 7 20.16 -71.73 34.59
N THR A 8 19.60 -71.04 35.58
CA THR A 8 18.68 -69.92 35.38
C THR A 8 19.46 -68.70 34.92
N THR A 9 19.41 -68.43 33.61
CA THR A 9 19.96 -67.20 33.02
C THR A 9 18.94 -66.07 33.21
N SER A 10 19.19 -65.18 34.18
CA SER A 10 18.43 -63.94 34.33
C SER A 10 18.72 -63.00 33.16
N PHE A 11 17.80 -62.91 32.20
CA PHE A 11 17.80 -61.87 31.18
C PHE A 11 17.40 -60.55 31.84
N LEU A 12 18.39 -59.68 32.12
CA LEU A 12 18.14 -58.27 32.40
C LEU A 12 17.60 -57.65 31.09
N LEU A 13 16.29 -57.43 31.01
CA LEU A 13 15.68 -56.58 29.99
C LEU A 13 16.16 -55.14 30.23
N LEU A 14 17.25 -54.75 29.56
CA LEU A 14 17.57 -53.34 29.33
C LEU A 14 16.47 -52.78 28.43
N VAL A 15 15.41 -52.27 29.04
CA VAL A 15 14.45 -51.42 28.34
C VAL A 15 15.25 -50.22 27.84
N PRO A 16 15.34 -49.97 26.52
CA PRO A 16 16.01 -48.77 26.05
C PRO A 16 15.27 -47.57 26.64
N VAL A 17 15.95 -46.83 27.52
CA VAL A 17 15.46 -45.56 28.04
C VAL A 17 15.25 -44.68 26.81
N LYS A 18 13.99 -44.42 26.45
CA LYS A 18 13.69 -43.45 25.39
C LYS A 18 14.30 -42.13 25.86
N PRO A 19 15.10 -41.46 25.01
CA PRO A 19 15.64 -40.16 25.37
C PRO A 19 14.48 -39.19 25.65
N ASN A 20 14.63 -38.37 26.70
CA ASN A 20 13.60 -37.43 27.15
C ASN A 20 13.19 -36.45 26.03
N SER A 21 14.16 -35.98 25.23
CA SER A 21 13.95 -35.23 23.99
C SER A 21 14.78 -35.83 22.85
N LYS A 22 14.31 -35.74 21.61
CA LYS A 22 15.00 -36.26 20.42
C LYS A 22 15.46 -35.15 19.47
N ALA A 23 16.53 -35.41 18.73
CA ALA A 23 16.94 -34.55 17.63
C ALA A 23 15.79 -34.41 16.61
N GLY A 24 15.55 -33.19 16.13
CA GLY A 24 14.52 -32.86 15.16
C GLY A 24 13.07 -32.87 15.67
N GLU A 25 12.79 -33.15 16.94
CA GLU A 25 11.41 -33.22 17.44
C GLU A 25 10.64 -31.88 17.33
N ASN A 26 11.36 -30.75 17.35
CA ASN A 26 10.83 -29.40 17.22
C ASN A 26 11.09 -28.80 15.84
N ALA A 27 11.55 -29.58 14.85
CA ALA A 27 11.95 -29.04 13.56
C ALA A 27 10.82 -28.27 12.84
N ALA A 28 9.59 -28.81 12.82
CA ALA A 28 8.46 -28.13 12.17
C ALA A 28 8.06 -26.82 12.88
N ALA A 29 8.05 -26.83 14.23
CA ALA A 29 7.82 -25.64 15.04
C ALA A 29 8.90 -24.57 14.81
N PHE A 30 10.17 -25.00 14.74
CA PHE A 30 11.29 -24.12 14.47
C PHE A 30 11.25 -23.54 13.07
N LEU A 31 10.91 -24.32 12.03
CA LEU A 31 10.74 -23.82 10.67
C LEU A 31 9.64 -22.76 10.57
N ALA A 32 8.53 -22.94 11.27
CA ALA A 32 7.46 -21.96 11.32
C ALA A 32 7.93 -20.64 11.98
N LEU A 33 8.65 -20.74 13.11
CA LEU A 33 9.22 -19.57 13.79
C LEU A 33 10.32 -18.91 12.94
N CYS A 34 11.16 -19.69 12.25
CA CYS A 34 12.19 -19.21 11.34
C CYS A 34 11.61 -18.37 10.20
N ARG A 35 10.43 -18.70 9.67
CA ARG A 35 9.81 -17.87 8.63
C ARG A 35 9.52 -16.45 9.13
N ILE A 36 9.09 -16.33 10.38
CA ILE A 36 8.81 -15.04 11.03
C ILE A 36 10.12 -14.30 11.32
N ILE A 37 11.15 -14.99 11.82
CA ILE A 37 12.49 -14.43 12.02
C ILE A 37 13.06 -13.89 10.70
N ARG A 38 12.87 -14.61 9.59
CA ARG A 38 13.34 -14.19 8.27
C ARG A 38 12.67 -12.91 7.78
N ILE A 39 11.37 -12.71 8.07
CA ILE A 39 10.68 -11.44 7.82
C ILE A 39 11.24 -10.34 8.73
N ALA A 40 11.45 -10.62 10.01
CA ALA A 40 12.02 -9.68 10.97
C ALA A 40 13.45 -9.23 10.61
N LYS A 41 14.22 -10.08 9.93
CA LYS A 41 15.61 -9.80 9.51
C LYS A 41 15.73 -9.25 8.09
N GLN A 42 14.66 -9.23 7.32
CA GLN A 42 14.73 -8.79 5.93
C GLN A 42 15.07 -7.30 5.87
N THR A 43 16.06 -6.94 5.05
CA THR A 43 16.33 -5.54 4.75
C THR A 43 15.14 -4.93 4.01
N PRO A 44 14.56 -3.80 4.47
CA PRO A 44 13.50 -3.10 3.76
C PRO A 44 13.92 -2.79 2.33
N GLN A 45 12.98 -2.81 1.39
CA GLN A 45 13.29 -2.59 -0.02
C GLN A 45 13.91 -1.20 -0.21
N THR A 46 15.04 -1.13 -0.90
CA THR A 46 15.60 0.16 -1.34
C THR A 46 14.75 0.69 -2.49
N ILE A 47 13.97 1.75 -2.21
CA ILE A 47 13.19 2.48 -3.20
C ILE A 47 13.94 3.80 -3.43
N GLN A 48 14.23 4.11 -4.69
CA GLN A 48 14.95 5.33 -5.07
C GLN A 48 14.22 5.96 -6.25
N PHE A 49 14.11 7.28 -6.23
CA PHE A 49 13.56 8.05 -7.34
C PHE A 49 14.66 8.91 -7.93
N THR A 50 14.55 9.13 -9.22
CA THR A 50 15.38 10.10 -9.92
C THR A 50 14.90 11.54 -9.58
N ASN A 51 15.46 12.56 -10.23
CA ASN A 51 15.19 13.99 -9.92
C ASN A 51 14.31 14.67 -10.99
N GLU A 52 13.63 13.87 -11.81
CA GLU A 52 12.96 14.31 -13.03
C GLU A 52 11.77 15.21 -12.70
N ALA A 53 11.00 14.88 -11.66
CA ALA A 53 9.92 15.73 -11.16
C ALA A 53 10.35 17.17 -10.83
N ASP A 54 11.48 17.34 -10.13
CA ASP A 54 12.04 18.66 -9.78
C ASP A 54 12.54 19.40 -11.03
N SER A 55 13.23 18.67 -11.93
CA SER A 55 13.69 19.22 -13.21
C SER A 55 12.54 19.71 -14.09
N ILE A 56 11.46 18.92 -14.17
CA ILE A 56 10.24 19.29 -14.89
C ILE A 56 9.60 20.53 -14.28
N MET A 57 9.47 20.58 -12.95
CA MET A 57 8.88 21.74 -12.28
C MET A 57 9.67 23.01 -12.57
N LYS A 58 11.00 22.96 -12.44
CA LYS A 58 11.90 24.08 -12.75
C LYS A 58 11.79 24.52 -14.22
N THR A 59 11.64 23.57 -15.14
CA THR A 59 11.43 23.86 -16.57
C THR A 59 10.12 24.63 -16.79
N ILE A 60 9.02 24.16 -16.22
CA ILE A 60 7.71 24.82 -16.34
C ILE A 60 7.74 26.21 -15.68
N ALA A 61 8.38 26.34 -14.52
CA ALA A 61 8.55 27.61 -13.84
C ALA A 61 9.37 28.60 -14.67
N ALA A 62 10.46 28.17 -15.31
CA ALA A 62 11.29 29.01 -16.19
C ALA A 62 10.52 29.48 -17.44
N VAL A 63 9.68 28.61 -18.00
CA VAL A 63 8.74 29.00 -19.09
C VAL A 63 7.77 30.07 -18.60
N ASN A 64 7.11 29.85 -17.45
CA ASN A 64 6.17 30.82 -16.88
C ASN A 64 6.85 32.16 -16.55
N PHE A 65 8.07 32.11 -15.99
CA PHE A 65 8.89 33.27 -15.69
C PHE A 65 9.22 34.09 -16.95
N THR A 66 9.52 33.41 -18.06
CA THR A 66 9.81 34.06 -19.35
C THR A 66 8.61 34.85 -19.90
N LEU A 67 7.38 34.43 -19.56
CA LEU A 67 6.12 35.09 -19.94
C LEU A 67 5.65 36.15 -18.94
N ALA A 68 6.30 36.25 -17.77
CA ALA A 68 5.99 37.27 -16.78
C ALA A 68 6.36 38.66 -17.29
N ASP A 69 5.71 39.68 -16.72
CA ASP A 69 6.06 41.08 -17.00
C ASP A 69 7.41 41.46 -16.37
N ASP A 70 7.99 42.55 -16.89
CA ASP A 70 9.32 42.98 -16.48
C ASP A 70 9.34 43.48 -15.03
N THR A 71 8.22 43.98 -14.50
CA THR A 71 8.09 44.38 -13.08
C THR A 71 8.26 43.18 -12.17
N PHE A 72 7.54 42.08 -12.43
CA PHE A 72 7.71 40.82 -11.71
C PHE A 72 9.15 40.31 -11.82
N SER A 73 9.70 40.28 -13.04
CA SER A 73 11.06 39.77 -13.28
C SER A 73 12.12 40.57 -12.52
N ALA A 74 11.99 41.90 -12.45
CA ALA A 74 12.90 42.78 -11.74
C ALA A 74 12.89 42.56 -10.22
N ALA A 75 11.72 42.21 -9.65
CA ALA A 75 11.57 41.97 -8.20
C ALA A 75 12.24 40.68 -7.70
N VAL A 76 12.55 39.73 -8.59
CA VAL A 76 13.18 38.45 -8.20
C VAL A 76 14.71 38.58 -8.22
N ASP A 77 15.34 38.52 -7.05
CA ASP A 77 16.79 38.60 -6.89
C ASP A 77 17.41 37.19 -6.88
N THR A 78 18.18 36.84 -7.93
CA THR A 78 18.75 35.49 -8.07
C THR A 78 19.81 35.13 -7.03
N THR A 79 20.29 36.12 -6.26
CA THR A 79 21.31 35.93 -5.22
C THR A 79 20.72 35.66 -3.83
N LYS A 80 19.39 35.77 -3.69
CA LYS A 80 18.68 35.63 -2.42
C LYS A 80 17.73 34.45 -2.44
N THR A 81 17.37 34.00 -1.24
CA THR A 81 16.23 33.11 -0.95
C THR A 81 15.19 33.87 -0.15
N TRP A 82 13.97 33.34 -0.07
CA TRP A 82 12.91 33.93 0.75
C TRP A 82 13.37 34.21 2.19
N ALA A 83 14.08 33.25 2.80
CA ALA A 83 14.58 33.39 4.17
C ALA A 83 15.48 34.64 4.33
N THR A 84 16.34 34.92 3.35
CA THR A 84 17.33 36.01 3.38
C THR A 84 16.81 37.39 2.98
N LEU A 85 15.57 37.49 2.50
CA LEU A 85 14.96 38.78 2.14
C LEU A 85 14.62 39.60 3.38
N ASP A 86 14.68 40.93 3.25
CA ASP A 86 14.30 41.87 4.29
C ASP A 86 12.78 41.86 4.54
N ALA A 87 12.39 42.32 5.73
CA ALA A 87 10.98 42.32 6.15
C ALA A 87 10.11 43.19 5.24
N SER A 88 10.58 44.38 4.85
CA SER A 88 9.84 45.28 3.97
C SER A 88 9.50 44.65 2.61
N PHE A 89 10.43 43.89 2.02
CA PHE A 89 10.19 43.16 0.78
C PHE A 89 9.12 42.07 0.98
N LYS A 90 9.22 41.30 2.07
CA LYS A 90 8.29 40.22 2.40
C LYS A 90 6.88 40.75 2.62
N ASP A 91 6.74 41.88 3.32
CA ASP A 91 5.45 42.53 3.61
C ASP A 91 4.82 43.07 2.32
N ALA A 92 5.62 43.66 1.42
CA ALA A 92 5.15 44.16 0.13
C ALA A 92 4.74 43.05 -0.86
N HIS A 93 5.23 41.82 -0.66
CA HIS A 93 4.99 40.66 -1.53
C HIS A 93 4.39 39.48 -0.76
N ALA A 94 3.37 39.77 0.07
CA ALA A 94 2.66 38.75 0.83
C ALA A 94 2.20 37.58 -0.07
N GLY A 95 2.44 36.35 0.38
CA GLY A 95 2.13 35.11 -0.35
C GLY A 95 3.24 34.60 -1.28
N TRP A 96 4.29 35.39 -1.55
CA TRP A 96 5.42 34.94 -2.38
C TRP A 96 6.29 33.88 -1.68
N GLN A 97 6.20 33.77 -0.34
CA GLN A 97 6.84 32.75 0.49
C GLN A 97 6.74 31.33 -0.12
N LYS A 98 5.60 30.99 -0.70
CA LYS A 98 5.35 29.65 -1.23
C LYS A 98 6.20 29.32 -2.46
N TYR A 99 6.60 30.31 -3.25
CA TYR A 99 7.19 30.10 -4.58
C TYR A 99 8.50 30.84 -4.83
N TYR A 100 8.91 31.77 -3.95
CA TYR A 100 10.01 32.69 -4.25
C TYR A 100 11.31 31.98 -4.64
N ASP A 101 11.68 30.93 -3.90
CA ASP A 101 12.90 30.18 -4.19
C ASP A 101 12.80 29.47 -5.55
N LEU A 102 11.60 29.02 -5.94
CA LEU A 102 11.36 28.51 -7.29
C LEU A 102 11.43 29.62 -8.36
N TYR A 103 10.97 30.84 -8.06
CA TYR A 103 11.12 31.98 -8.98
C TYR A 103 12.59 32.31 -9.22
N VAL A 104 13.41 32.24 -8.17
CA VAL A 104 14.86 32.43 -8.26
C VAL A 104 15.50 31.39 -9.18
N GLU A 105 15.21 30.11 -8.99
CA GLU A 105 15.71 29.04 -9.84
C GLU A 105 15.20 29.16 -11.29
N ALA A 106 13.91 29.50 -11.46
CA ALA A 106 13.30 29.75 -12.77
C ALA A 106 13.99 30.91 -13.51
N LYS A 107 14.29 32.01 -12.81
CA LYS A 107 15.00 33.16 -13.37
C LYS A 107 16.42 32.77 -13.79
N LYS A 108 17.17 32.06 -12.93
CA LYS A 108 18.52 31.56 -13.25
C LYS A 108 18.52 30.71 -14.53
N LEU A 109 17.53 29.82 -14.69
CA LEU A 109 17.39 29.00 -15.89
C LEU A 109 17.03 29.85 -17.12
N ALA A 110 16.06 30.76 -16.98
CA ALA A 110 15.57 31.58 -18.07
C ALA A 110 16.59 32.59 -18.60
N THR A 111 17.52 33.07 -17.76
CA THR A 111 18.50 34.11 -18.13
C THR A 111 19.96 33.64 -18.17
N GLY A 112 20.26 32.48 -17.57
CA GLY A 112 21.61 31.93 -17.48
C GLY A 112 22.01 31.08 -18.70
N ASN A 113 22.78 30.02 -18.46
CA ASN A 113 23.36 29.18 -19.51
C ASN A 113 22.30 28.51 -20.40
N ASP A 114 21.14 28.18 -19.82
CA ASP A 114 20.03 27.53 -20.51
C ASP A 114 19.05 28.50 -21.18
N LYS A 115 19.34 29.81 -21.20
CA LYS A 115 18.43 30.83 -21.76
C LYS A 115 17.92 30.52 -23.17
N HIS A 116 18.74 29.86 -23.98
CA HIS A 116 18.41 29.48 -25.35
C HIS A 116 17.20 28.53 -25.44
N LYS A 117 16.95 27.71 -24.40
CA LYS A 117 15.78 26.82 -24.30
C LYS A 117 14.49 27.59 -24.05
N TYR A 118 14.57 28.75 -23.40
CA TYR A 118 13.41 29.53 -22.96
C TYR A 118 13.13 30.75 -23.83
N ALA A 119 14.15 31.33 -24.47
CA ALA A 119 14.03 32.51 -25.33
C ALA A 119 12.89 32.47 -26.37
N PRO A 120 12.58 31.34 -27.03
CA PRO A 120 11.45 31.25 -27.97
C PRO A 120 10.09 31.61 -27.37
N TRP A 121 9.91 31.45 -26.06
CA TRP A 121 8.66 31.75 -25.36
C TRP A 121 8.35 33.25 -25.30
N ALA A 122 9.35 34.13 -25.43
CA ALA A 122 9.17 35.58 -25.37
C ALA A 122 8.14 36.10 -26.39
N ARG A 123 7.97 35.42 -27.53
CA ARG A 123 6.95 35.77 -28.55
C ARG A 123 5.50 35.67 -28.06
N HIS A 124 5.25 34.96 -26.95
CA HIS A 124 3.93 34.80 -26.36
C HIS A 124 3.68 35.75 -25.18
N ARG A 125 4.59 36.67 -24.83
CA ARG A 125 4.42 37.64 -23.73
C ARG A 125 3.13 38.46 -23.84
N ASN A 126 2.73 38.80 -25.06
CA ASN A 126 1.52 39.58 -25.33
C ASN A 126 0.28 38.72 -25.59
N GLN A 127 0.38 37.39 -25.49
CA GLN A 127 -0.72 36.46 -25.72
C GLN A 127 -1.36 36.04 -24.39
N SER A 128 -2.32 36.82 -23.91
CA SER A 128 -2.97 36.62 -22.61
C SER A 128 -3.46 35.18 -22.38
N HIS A 129 -4.06 34.55 -23.39
CA HIS A 129 -4.56 33.17 -23.29
C HIS A 129 -3.43 32.13 -23.09
N ILE A 130 -2.24 32.31 -23.69
CA ILE A 130 -1.09 31.43 -23.47
C ILE A 130 -0.51 31.68 -22.08
N LYS A 131 -0.34 32.95 -21.69
CA LYS A 131 0.15 33.33 -20.36
C LYS A 131 -0.72 32.71 -19.26
N GLN A 132 -2.05 32.81 -19.37
CA GLN A 132 -2.99 32.22 -18.42
C GLN A 132 -2.90 30.69 -18.38
N LYS A 133 -2.82 30.01 -19.53
CA LYS A 133 -2.67 28.55 -19.56
C LYS A 133 -1.36 28.08 -18.94
N VAL A 134 -0.25 28.74 -19.25
CA VAL A 134 1.06 28.40 -18.69
C VAL A 134 1.07 28.66 -17.19
N ALA A 135 0.52 29.78 -16.72
CA ALA A 135 0.42 30.07 -15.29
C ALA A 135 -0.41 29.01 -14.55
N LEU A 136 -1.57 28.61 -15.10
CA LEU A 136 -2.39 27.54 -14.53
C LEU A 136 -1.64 26.20 -14.47
N MET A 137 -0.91 25.85 -15.53
CA MET A 137 -0.13 24.62 -15.59
C MET A 137 1.07 24.66 -14.63
N ALA A 138 1.70 25.82 -14.45
CA ALA A 138 2.78 26.02 -13.49
C ALA A 138 2.30 25.85 -12.05
N GLU A 139 1.13 26.41 -11.71
CA GLU A 139 0.51 26.22 -10.38
C GLU A 139 0.23 24.74 -10.11
N LYS A 140 -0.41 24.05 -11.07
CA LYS A 140 -0.70 22.61 -10.95
C LYS A 140 0.57 21.77 -10.83
N ALA A 141 1.59 22.08 -11.65
CA ALA A 141 2.86 21.38 -11.58
C ALA A 141 3.52 21.58 -10.21
N PHE A 142 3.44 22.79 -9.64
CA PHE A 142 4.02 23.06 -8.32
C PHE A 142 3.37 22.21 -7.23
N GLU A 143 2.04 22.15 -7.22
CA GLU A 143 1.31 21.33 -6.26
C GLU A 143 1.66 19.85 -6.39
N ILE A 144 1.68 19.32 -7.63
CA ILE A 144 2.04 17.92 -7.89
C ILE A 144 3.50 17.64 -7.50
N ALA A 145 4.43 18.56 -7.77
CA ALA A 145 5.85 18.41 -7.41
C ALA A 145 6.06 18.38 -5.89
N ASN A 146 5.30 19.17 -5.13
CA ASN A 146 5.32 19.13 -3.67
C ASN A 146 4.76 17.82 -3.13
N GLN A 147 3.61 17.37 -3.65
CA GLN A 147 3.04 16.07 -3.30
C GLN A 147 4.01 14.93 -3.64
N HIS A 148 4.63 14.99 -4.82
CA HIS A 148 5.64 14.02 -5.25
C HIS A 148 6.80 13.97 -4.26
N THR A 149 7.34 15.13 -3.86
CA THR A 149 8.47 15.22 -2.92
C THR A 149 8.11 14.59 -1.57
N ALA A 150 6.93 14.88 -1.02
CA ALA A 150 6.47 14.29 0.22
C ALA A 150 6.34 12.75 0.12
N ARG A 151 5.76 12.24 -0.99
CA ARG A 151 5.62 10.80 -1.22
C ARG A 151 6.95 10.10 -1.49
N LYS A 152 7.87 10.75 -2.20
CA LYS A 152 9.25 10.29 -2.41
C LYS A 152 9.96 10.10 -1.06
N GLN A 153 9.93 11.12 -0.20
CA GLN A 153 10.54 11.04 1.14
C GLN A 153 9.91 9.95 2.01
N GLU A 154 8.58 9.82 1.97
CA GLU A 154 7.85 8.75 2.66
C GLU A 154 8.28 7.35 2.16
N ALA A 155 8.38 7.17 0.84
CA ALA A 155 8.81 5.91 0.23
C ALA A 155 10.29 5.57 0.51
N GLU A 156 11.17 6.56 0.59
CA GLU A 156 12.60 6.37 0.86
C GLU A 156 12.90 6.08 2.35
N ASN A 157 12.01 6.47 3.26
CA ASN A 157 12.24 6.34 4.70
C ASN A 157 12.00 4.91 5.24
N THR A 158 13.07 4.14 5.41
CA THR A 158 13.06 2.76 5.94
C THR A 158 13.06 2.67 7.48
N MET A 159 13.13 3.80 8.19
CA MET A 159 13.40 3.83 9.63
C MET A 159 12.28 3.17 10.44
N ALA A 160 11.02 3.45 10.09
CA ALA A 160 9.87 2.88 10.78
C ALA A 160 9.83 1.34 10.64
N THR A 161 10.04 0.83 9.42
CA THR A 161 10.13 -0.61 9.13
C THR A 161 11.25 -1.26 9.96
N SER A 162 12.48 -0.73 9.84
CA SER A 162 13.68 -1.29 10.49
C SER A 162 13.58 -1.27 12.02
N THR A 163 13.05 -0.19 12.59
CA THR A 163 12.89 -0.06 14.05
C THR A 163 11.89 -1.08 14.58
N ALA A 164 10.75 -1.23 13.92
CA ALA A 164 9.73 -2.19 14.32
C ALA A 164 10.19 -3.65 14.15
N GLN A 165 10.96 -3.94 13.10
CA GLN A 165 11.66 -5.23 12.93
C GLN A 165 12.63 -5.53 14.08
N ALA A 166 13.47 -4.56 14.47
CA ALA A 166 14.39 -4.70 15.60
C ALA A 166 13.64 -4.92 16.92
N MET A 167 12.57 -4.17 17.17
CA MET A 167 11.70 -4.35 18.33
C MET A 167 11.07 -5.75 18.37
N ALA A 168 10.67 -6.31 17.23
CA ALA A 168 10.15 -7.67 17.19
C ALA A 168 11.22 -8.73 17.47
N LEU A 169 12.41 -8.54 16.89
CA LEU A 169 13.49 -9.51 17.00
C LEU A 169 14.10 -9.51 18.40
N TYR A 170 14.41 -8.33 18.92
CA TYR A 170 15.24 -8.13 20.11
C TYR A 170 14.47 -7.56 21.31
N GLY A 171 13.23 -7.10 21.13
CA GLY A 171 12.49 -6.34 22.15
C GLY A 171 13.00 -4.91 22.35
N ALA A 172 13.95 -4.47 21.51
CA ALA A 172 14.65 -3.18 21.61
C ALA A 172 15.14 -2.74 20.22
N PRO A 173 15.41 -1.44 19.99
CA PRO A 173 15.96 -0.94 18.73
C PRO A 173 17.39 -1.46 18.46
N THR A 174 18.13 -1.79 19.52
CA THR A 174 19.48 -2.39 19.45
C THR A 174 19.61 -3.48 20.52
N PRO A 175 20.16 -4.65 20.19
CA PRO A 175 20.36 -5.71 21.16
C PRO A 175 21.43 -5.32 22.20
N THR A 176 21.28 -5.86 23.40
CA THR A 176 22.28 -5.81 24.48
C THR A 176 22.63 -7.24 24.90
N THR A 177 23.60 -7.42 25.79
CA THR A 177 23.90 -8.76 26.35
C THR A 177 22.66 -9.42 26.97
N ASN A 178 21.80 -8.63 27.62
CA ASN A 178 20.56 -9.13 28.23
C ASN A 178 19.48 -9.54 27.22
N THR A 179 19.55 -9.06 25.97
CA THR A 179 18.61 -9.44 24.90
C THR A 179 18.62 -10.95 24.64
N TYR A 180 19.78 -11.57 24.78
CA TYR A 180 19.98 -12.98 24.48
C TYR A 180 19.80 -13.89 25.69
N LYS A 181 19.28 -13.39 26.81
CA LYS A 181 19.07 -14.18 28.03
C LYS A 181 17.63 -14.66 28.15
N ILE A 182 17.46 -15.83 28.77
CA ILE A 182 16.13 -16.34 29.16
C ILE A 182 15.76 -15.74 30.52
N GLY A 183 15.31 -14.49 30.51
CA GLY A 183 15.04 -13.70 31.72
C GLY A 183 16.31 -13.27 32.45
N THR A 184 16.20 -12.21 33.25
CA THR A 184 17.31 -11.66 34.05
C THR A 184 17.00 -11.53 35.53
N SER A 185 15.73 -11.71 35.92
CA SER A 185 15.33 -11.67 37.32
C SER A 185 15.81 -12.91 38.07
N SER A 186 16.20 -12.74 39.34
CA SER A 186 16.55 -13.85 40.24
C SER A 186 15.38 -14.77 40.56
N ASP A 187 14.15 -14.28 40.42
CA ASP A 187 12.92 -15.04 40.65
C ASP A 187 12.44 -15.79 39.40
N ASP A 188 13.19 -15.70 38.30
CA ASP A 188 12.89 -16.40 37.07
C ASP A 188 13.52 -17.79 37.03
N ASN A 189 12.88 -18.65 36.25
CA ASN A 189 13.47 -19.87 35.73
C ASN A 189 12.88 -20.10 34.33
N ARG A 190 13.44 -21.07 33.60
CA ARG A 190 12.97 -21.38 32.24
C ARG A 190 11.48 -21.68 32.17
N ALA A 191 10.92 -22.45 33.10
CA ALA A 191 9.50 -22.78 33.08
C ALA A 191 8.60 -21.55 33.26
N LYS A 192 9.00 -20.62 34.13
CA LYS A 192 8.31 -19.36 34.38
C LYS A 192 8.39 -18.42 33.17
N VAL A 193 9.55 -18.31 32.53
CA VAL A 193 9.77 -17.41 31.39
C VAL A 193 9.23 -17.99 30.06
N CYS A 194 9.43 -19.28 29.82
CA CYS A 194 9.06 -19.95 28.56
C CYS A 194 7.62 -20.48 28.57
N SER A 195 6.98 -20.65 29.72
CA SER A 195 5.60 -21.18 29.78
C SER A 195 4.69 -20.57 30.84
N GLN A 196 5.18 -19.56 31.57
CA GLN A 196 4.44 -18.92 32.67
C GLN A 196 4.00 -19.93 33.74
N GLN A 197 4.79 -20.98 33.93
CA GLN A 197 4.50 -22.02 34.91
C GLN A 197 4.70 -21.50 36.33
N GLY A 198 3.69 -21.67 37.18
CA GLY A 198 3.69 -21.12 38.55
C GLY A 198 3.56 -19.59 38.61
N GLY A 199 3.29 -18.92 37.48
CA GLY A 199 3.17 -17.46 37.38
C GLY A 199 3.97 -16.88 36.21
N ALA A 200 3.73 -15.60 35.89
CA ALA A 200 4.49 -14.91 34.85
C ALA A 200 5.92 -14.58 35.31
N GLY A 201 6.91 -14.80 34.44
CA GLY A 201 8.29 -14.36 34.64
C GLY A 201 8.50 -12.88 34.37
N SER A 202 9.73 -12.38 34.54
CA SER A 202 10.09 -11.00 34.15
C SER A 202 9.97 -10.77 32.64
N LEU A 203 10.18 -11.84 31.86
CA LEU A 203 9.82 -11.96 30.46
C LEU A 203 8.82 -13.11 30.30
N LYS A 204 8.11 -13.10 29.18
CA LYS A 204 7.15 -14.16 28.83
C LYS A 204 7.21 -14.49 27.34
N PRO A 205 6.67 -15.65 26.94
CA PRO A 205 6.63 -16.02 25.54
C PRO A 205 5.90 -14.96 24.73
N GLY A 206 6.48 -14.60 23.58
CA GLY A 206 5.98 -13.53 22.74
C GLY A 206 6.63 -12.16 22.97
N ALA A 207 7.50 -12.00 23.97
CA ALA A 207 8.18 -10.73 24.22
C ALA A 207 9.07 -10.30 23.04
N ASN A 208 9.88 -11.22 22.52
CA ASN A 208 10.70 -11.04 21.33
C ASN A 208 11.03 -12.41 20.70
N LEU A 209 11.44 -12.42 19.43
CA LEU A 209 11.72 -13.67 18.71
C LEU A 209 12.96 -14.39 19.21
N VAL A 210 13.96 -13.68 19.76
CA VAL A 210 15.14 -14.28 20.38
C VAL A 210 14.72 -15.19 21.53
N LEU A 211 13.90 -14.69 22.46
CA LEU A 211 13.42 -15.43 23.61
C LEU A 211 12.65 -16.68 23.19
N ASP A 212 11.68 -16.53 22.29
CA ASP A 212 10.86 -17.65 21.83
C ASP A 212 11.73 -18.73 21.17
N THR A 213 12.74 -18.32 20.40
CA THR A 213 13.66 -19.25 19.74
C THR A 213 14.56 -19.98 20.73
N LEU A 214 15.09 -19.27 21.73
CA LEU A 214 15.90 -19.88 22.79
C LEU A 214 15.07 -20.86 23.62
N CYS A 215 13.85 -20.50 24.01
CA CYS A 215 12.93 -21.38 24.74
C CYS A 215 12.61 -22.67 23.96
N LEU A 216 12.35 -22.55 22.65
CA LEU A 216 12.00 -23.68 21.79
C LEU A 216 13.16 -24.64 21.52
N CYS A 217 14.39 -24.12 21.38
CA CYS A 217 15.49 -24.88 20.78
C CYS A 217 16.63 -25.25 21.71
N THR A 218 16.91 -24.43 22.72
CA THR A 218 18.03 -24.70 23.64
C THR A 218 17.68 -25.75 24.67
N GLU A 219 18.69 -26.45 25.18
CA GLU A 219 18.48 -27.36 26.30
C GLU A 219 18.36 -26.61 27.61
N GLY A 220 17.59 -27.22 28.51
CA GLY A 220 17.65 -26.87 29.90
C GLY A 220 18.98 -27.32 30.53
N PRO A 221 19.20 -26.99 31.80
CA PRO A 221 20.45 -27.27 32.51
C PRO A 221 20.65 -28.77 32.76
N ALA A 222 19.55 -29.46 33.01
CA ALA A 222 19.49 -30.89 32.84
C ALA A 222 19.48 -31.16 31.33
N GLY A 223 20.66 -31.50 30.77
CA GLY A 223 20.79 -31.86 29.36
C GLY A 223 19.88 -33.04 28.98
N ASP A 224 19.70 -33.25 27.69
CA ASP A 224 18.97 -34.40 27.17
C ASP A 224 19.70 -35.01 25.97
N ALA A 225 19.15 -36.08 25.40
CA ALA A 225 19.83 -36.78 24.32
C ALA A 225 19.71 -36.06 22.96
N SER A 226 18.99 -34.94 22.87
CA SER A 226 19.01 -34.11 21.66
C SER A 226 20.35 -33.42 21.48
N GLY A 227 21.10 -33.16 22.56
CA GLY A 227 22.37 -32.42 22.50
C GLY A 227 22.22 -31.06 21.82
N GLY A 228 21.09 -30.38 22.05
CA GLY A 228 20.74 -29.09 21.43
C GLY A 228 20.20 -29.18 20.01
N LYS A 229 19.95 -30.39 19.50
CA LYS A 229 19.55 -30.64 18.10
C LYS A 229 18.05 -30.85 17.93
N ALA A 230 17.24 -30.48 18.93
CA ALA A 230 15.79 -30.65 18.86
C ALA A 230 15.14 -29.85 17.72
N CYS A 231 15.67 -28.66 17.42
CA CYS A 231 15.16 -27.82 16.33
C CYS A 231 15.77 -28.15 14.96
N CYS A 232 17.02 -28.58 14.89
CA CYS A 232 17.67 -29.08 13.68
C CYS A 232 19.00 -29.76 14.00
N SER A 233 19.55 -30.56 13.07
CA SER A 233 20.82 -31.27 13.23
C SER A 233 22.00 -30.36 13.58
N ASP A 234 21.98 -29.15 13.04
CA ASP A 234 23.08 -28.17 13.10
C ASP A 234 22.75 -26.95 13.96
N CYS A 235 21.76 -27.08 14.87
CA CYS A 235 21.27 -25.99 15.72
C CYS A 235 22.08 -25.81 17.01
N ALA A 236 22.85 -26.82 17.43
CA ALA A 236 23.71 -26.73 18.61
C ALA A 236 25.02 -26.00 18.29
N PRO A 237 25.56 -25.16 19.21
CA PRO A 237 26.91 -24.66 19.07
C PRO A 237 27.91 -25.83 19.20
N GLY A 238 28.94 -25.86 18.36
CA GLY A 238 29.87 -27.00 18.24
C GLY A 238 30.83 -27.20 19.42
N ASP A 239 30.61 -26.54 20.55
CA ASP A 239 31.50 -26.54 21.72
C ASP A 239 31.12 -27.57 22.81
N GLY A 240 30.11 -28.40 22.55
CA GLY A 240 29.75 -29.54 23.41
C GLY A 240 28.77 -29.22 24.54
N SER A 241 28.33 -27.98 24.72
CA SER A 241 27.24 -27.63 25.66
C SER A 241 26.09 -26.91 24.97
N SER A 242 24.95 -27.58 24.93
CA SER A 242 23.66 -27.09 24.40
C SER A 242 22.74 -26.47 25.47
N ALA A 243 23.17 -26.50 26.73
CA ALA A 243 22.39 -26.05 27.88
C ALA A 243 22.45 -24.53 28.03
N VAL A 244 21.28 -23.92 28.22
CA VAL A 244 21.13 -22.49 28.50
C VAL A 244 20.33 -22.32 29.77
N GLU A 245 20.97 -21.80 30.81
CA GLU A 245 20.36 -21.45 32.08
C GLU A 245 19.59 -20.11 31.99
N HIS A 246 18.69 -19.88 32.95
CA HIS A 246 18.15 -18.54 33.14
C HIS A 246 19.29 -17.54 33.41
N ASN A 247 19.16 -16.29 32.95
CA ASN A 247 20.16 -15.22 33.12
C ASN A 247 21.59 -15.54 32.62
N SER A 248 21.79 -16.62 31.86
CA SER A 248 23.08 -16.99 31.26
C SER A 248 23.25 -16.38 29.86
N GLU A 249 24.50 -16.11 29.47
CA GLU A 249 24.82 -15.60 28.13
C GLU A 249 24.45 -16.63 27.07
N ALA A 250 23.55 -16.27 26.14
CA ALA A 250 23.11 -17.19 25.09
C ALA A 250 23.21 -16.65 23.65
N GLU A 251 23.95 -15.56 23.42
CA GLU A 251 24.12 -14.95 22.09
C GLU A 251 24.66 -15.92 21.04
N LYS A 252 25.61 -16.79 21.42
CA LYS A 252 26.16 -17.82 20.51
C LYS A 252 25.09 -18.83 20.04
N TYR A 253 24.12 -19.15 20.90
CA TYR A 253 23.03 -20.06 20.57
C TYR A 253 22.05 -19.38 19.63
N TRP A 254 21.66 -18.13 19.93
CA TRP A 254 20.85 -17.32 19.02
C TRP A 254 21.50 -17.20 17.65
N THR A 255 22.77 -16.81 17.59
CA THR A 255 23.52 -16.65 16.34
C THR A 255 23.50 -17.93 15.51
N LYS A 256 23.69 -19.08 16.15
CA LYS A 256 23.62 -20.38 15.47
C LYS A 256 22.22 -20.69 14.95
N LEU A 257 21.18 -20.46 15.75
CA LEU A 257 19.80 -20.71 15.37
C LEU A 257 19.35 -19.79 14.23
N GLU A 258 19.73 -18.51 14.28
CA GLU A 258 19.48 -17.53 13.22
C GLU A 258 20.15 -17.94 11.89
N GLU A 259 21.40 -18.39 11.95
CA GLU A 259 22.12 -18.93 10.79
C GLU A 259 21.35 -20.11 10.17
N GLN A 260 20.81 -21.02 11.00
CA GLN A 260 20.02 -22.15 10.53
C GLN A 260 18.68 -21.71 9.93
N CYS A 261 18.00 -20.71 10.48
CA CYS A 261 16.82 -20.13 9.85
C CYS A 261 17.13 -19.57 8.45
N THR A 262 18.36 -19.10 8.19
CA THR A 262 18.78 -18.66 6.85
C THR A 262 18.92 -19.83 5.87
N LYS A 263 19.42 -20.97 6.35
CA LYS A 263 19.71 -22.16 5.55
C LYS A 263 18.48 -23.04 5.26
N LEU A 264 17.55 -23.12 6.21
CA LEU A 264 16.50 -24.13 6.20
C LEU A 264 15.21 -23.74 5.45
N ILE A 265 14.96 -22.45 5.25
CA ILE A 265 13.72 -21.96 4.64
C ILE A 265 14.00 -20.76 3.73
N PRO A 266 13.24 -20.49 2.65
CA PRO A 266 13.32 -19.22 1.94
C PRO A 266 12.75 -18.05 2.77
N THR A 267 13.16 -16.82 2.45
CA THR A 267 12.55 -15.61 3.01
C THR A 267 11.14 -15.45 2.44
N ALA A 268 10.16 -15.12 3.29
CA ALA A 268 8.83 -14.70 2.86
C ALA A 268 8.80 -13.18 2.61
N ASN A 269 7.81 -12.67 1.87
CA ASN A 269 7.72 -11.25 1.60
C ASN A 269 7.57 -10.42 2.89
N LEU A 270 8.24 -9.26 2.93
CA LEU A 270 8.05 -8.23 3.94
C LEU A 270 6.81 -7.39 3.61
N ASP A 271 5.65 -8.02 3.71
CA ASP A 271 4.34 -7.40 3.51
C ASP A 271 3.32 -8.05 4.45
N THR A 272 2.12 -7.46 4.53
CA THR A 272 1.06 -7.98 5.42
C THR A 272 0.70 -9.43 5.12
N ASN A 273 0.63 -9.83 3.85
CA ASN A 273 0.24 -11.19 3.45
C ASN A 273 1.31 -12.22 3.85
N GLY A 274 2.58 -11.88 3.64
CA GLY A 274 3.74 -12.70 3.99
C GLY A 274 3.82 -12.95 5.49
N LEU A 275 3.57 -11.93 6.30
CA LEU A 275 3.51 -12.06 7.75
C LEU A 275 2.34 -12.93 8.21
N GLU A 276 1.11 -12.65 7.79
CA GLU A 276 -0.05 -13.40 8.27
C GLU A 276 0.01 -14.87 7.83
N ALA A 277 0.52 -15.18 6.63
CA ALA A 277 0.79 -16.55 6.21
C ALA A 277 1.83 -17.25 7.09
N ALA A 278 2.89 -16.53 7.54
CA ALA A 278 3.88 -17.08 8.46
C ALA A 278 3.28 -17.32 9.86
N VAL A 279 2.42 -16.41 10.33
CA VAL A 279 1.69 -16.53 11.60
C VAL A 279 0.71 -17.70 11.56
N ASP A 280 0.01 -17.92 10.45
CA ASP A 280 -0.88 -19.08 10.29
C ASP A 280 -0.12 -20.40 10.33
N MET A 281 1.06 -20.47 9.69
CA MET A 281 1.89 -21.66 9.81
C MET A 281 2.37 -21.90 11.24
N LEU A 282 2.71 -20.84 11.99
CA LEU A 282 3.06 -20.97 13.41
C LEU A 282 1.86 -21.44 14.23
N ARG A 283 0.66 -20.90 13.95
CA ARG A 283 -0.60 -21.28 14.59
C ARG A 283 -0.88 -22.77 14.42
N LEU A 284 -0.64 -23.34 13.24
CA LEU A 284 -0.80 -24.77 12.97
C LEU A 284 0.19 -25.66 13.73
N GLN A 285 1.29 -25.11 14.26
CA GLN A 285 2.24 -25.85 15.10
C GLN A 285 1.88 -25.80 16.59
N LEU A 286 0.87 -25.03 16.99
CA LEU A 286 0.46 -24.95 18.38
C LEU A 286 -0.33 -26.20 18.78
N LYS A 287 0.11 -26.80 19.88
CA LYS A 287 -0.60 -27.88 20.56
C LYS A 287 -1.54 -27.27 21.57
N HIS A 288 -2.82 -27.63 21.45
CA HIS A 288 -3.87 -27.16 22.34
C HIS A 288 -4.09 -28.14 23.49
N LYS A 289 -4.55 -27.59 24.62
CA LYS A 289 -4.94 -28.41 25.76
C LYS A 289 -6.12 -29.31 25.39
N ASP A 290 -5.99 -30.61 25.63
CA ASP A 290 -7.14 -31.50 25.80
C ASP A 290 -7.48 -31.62 27.30
N GLY A 291 -8.76 -31.74 27.63
CA GLY A 291 -9.27 -31.65 29.01
C GLY A 291 -8.72 -32.69 29.99
N THR A 292 -7.89 -33.64 29.54
CA THR A 292 -7.42 -34.78 30.32
C THR A 292 -5.90 -34.84 30.51
N GLN A 293 -5.09 -34.15 29.70
CA GLN A 293 -3.65 -34.45 29.65
C GLN A 293 -2.66 -33.28 29.64
N THR A 294 -3.02 -31.98 29.69
CA THR A 294 -1.98 -30.90 29.75
C THR A 294 -2.34 -29.69 30.62
N ALA A 295 -1.33 -29.13 31.31
CA ALA A 295 -1.44 -27.91 32.11
C ALA A 295 -1.37 -26.61 31.29
N HIS A 296 -0.87 -26.70 30.05
CA HIS A 296 -0.64 -25.58 29.15
C HIS A 296 -1.48 -25.71 27.87
N ASP A 297 -1.94 -24.56 27.37
CA ASP A 297 -2.58 -24.39 26.06
C ASP A 297 -1.64 -23.59 25.13
N ASN A 298 -1.89 -23.66 23.82
CA ASN A 298 -1.11 -22.96 22.78
C ASN A 298 0.41 -23.21 22.91
N VAL A 299 0.79 -24.47 23.07
CA VAL A 299 2.19 -24.88 23.26
C VAL A 299 2.87 -25.04 21.90
N LEU A 300 3.95 -24.29 21.68
CA LEU A 300 4.84 -24.50 20.54
C LEU A 300 6.00 -25.40 20.97
N GLY A 301 6.20 -26.52 20.26
CA GLY A 301 7.26 -27.49 20.54
C GLY A 301 6.78 -28.74 21.29
N SER A 302 7.66 -29.36 22.06
CA SER A 302 7.41 -30.64 22.75
C SER A 302 7.16 -30.42 24.25
N ILE A 303 6.13 -31.07 24.78
CA ILE A 303 5.85 -31.13 26.21
C ILE A 303 5.43 -32.55 26.55
N HIS A 304 5.95 -33.10 27.65
CA HIS A 304 5.73 -34.49 28.03
C HIS A 304 4.60 -34.63 29.05
N SER A 305 3.74 -35.64 28.85
CA SER A 305 2.64 -35.97 29.75
C SER A 305 1.79 -34.72 30.10
N ALA A 306 1.46 -34.53 31.37
CA ALA A 306 0.72 -33.38 31.89
C ALA A 306 1.39 -32.02 31.66
N GLY A 307 2.69 -31.97 31.37
CA GLY A 307 3.42 -30.71 31.28
C GLY A 307 3.46 -29.92 32.59
N SER A 308 3.30 -30.59 33.75
CA SER A 308 3.18 -29.94 35.06
C SER A 308 4.41 -29.16 35.50
N ASN A 309 5.56 -29.39 34.87
CA ASN A 309 6.79 -28.63 35.12
C ASN A 309 7.01 -27.52 34.08
N GLY A 310 6.14 -27.41 33.07
CA GLY A 310 6.25 -26.42 32.01
C GLY A 310 7.45 -26.61 31.09
N CYS A 311 7.79 -25.55 30.36
CA CYS A 311 8.86 -25.55 29.37
C CYS A 311 10.22 -25.28 30.02
N THR A 312 10.85 -26.34 30.52
CA THR A 312 12.15 -26.32 31.19
C THR A 312 13.35 -26.43 30.25
N GLY A 313 13.12 -26.70 28.96
CA GLY A 313 14.16 -27.04 28.00
C GLY A 313 14.53 -28.54 27.98
N ASN A 314 13.80 -29.38 28.71
CA ASN A 314 13.97 -30.84 28.76
C ASN A 314 12.60 -31.50 29.01
N ALA A 315 12.25 -32.53 28.23
CA ALA A 315 10.98 -33.25 28.40
C ALA A 315 10.93 -34.23 29.59
N ALA A 316 12.02 -34.36 30.36
CA ALA A 316 12.05 -35.16 31.59
C ALA A 316 11.03 -34.66 32.63
N SER A 317 10.53 -35.56 33.46
CA SER A 317 9.71 -35.24 34.64
C SER A 317 8.51 -34.32 34.34
N ASN A 318 7.75 -34.57 33.28
CA ASN A 318 6.62 -33.71 32.84
C ASN A 318 7.03 -32.28 32.43
N GLY A 319 8.28 -32.10 32.02
CA GLY A 319 8.77 -30.86 31.41
C GLY A 319 8.56 -30.83 29.90
N GLY A 320 9.14 -29.83 29.25
CA GLY A 320 9.10 -29.70 27.80
C GLY A 320 10.21 -28.82 27.24
N LYS A 321 10.51 -29.03 25.96
CA LYS A 321 11.34 -28.13 25.15
C LYS A 321 10.40 -27.34 24.24
N CYS A 322 9.91 -26.24 24.77
CA CYS A 322 8.74 -25.57 24.24
C CYS A 322 8.66 -24.11 24.68
N LEU A 323 7.59 -23.45 24.25
CA LEU A 323 7.02 -22.31 24.94
C LEU A 323 5.49 -22.34 24.88
N SER A 324 4.81 -21.62 25.76
CA SER A 324 3.34 -21.55 25.81
C SER A 324 2.83 -20.11 25.72
N TYR A 325 2.08 -19.82 24.66
CA TYR A 325 1.41 -18.54 24.48
C TYR A 325 0.08 -18.55 25.22
N LYS A 326 0.04 -18.05 26.45
CA LYS A 326 -1.14 -18.18 27.34
C LYS A 326 -2.48 -17.76 26.70
N ALA A 327 -2.48 -16.71 25.87
CA ALA A 327 -3.68 -16.24 25.15
C ALA A 327 -3.68 -16.61 23.65
N GLY A 328 -2.78 -17.50 23.22
CA GLY A 328 -2.53 -17.80 21.81
C GLY A 328 -1.80 -16.68 21.07
N LEU A 329 -1.81 -16.74 19.75
CA LEU A 329 -1.19 -15.74 18.86
C LEU A 329 -2.12 -14.53 18.66
N THR A 330 -2.28 -13.74 19.71
CA THR A 330 -2.96 -12.43 19.72
C THR A 330 -1.95 -11.33 19.99
N ASP A 331 -2.13 -10.12 19.45
CA ASP A 331 -1.31 -8.93 19.75
C ASP A 331 -1.99 -7.96 20.73
N ALA A 332 -3.15 -8.36 21.28
CA ALA A 332 -3.95 -7.56 22.20
C ALA A 332 -4.01 -8.17 23.60
N GLY A 333 -4.29 -7.30 24.58
CA GLY A 333 -4.45 -7.69 25.98
C GLY A 333 -3.13 -7.89 26.72
N VAL A 334 -3.22 -8.18 28.01
CA VAL A 334 -2.04 -8.31 28.86
C VAL A 334 -1.10 -9.40 28.37
N ASP A 335 -1.61 -10.50 27.81
CA ASP A 335 -0.86 -11.66 27.28
C ASP A 335 -0.67 -11.63 25.76
N GLY A 336 -0.78 -10.45 25.15
CA GLY A 336 -0.49 -10.24 23.74
C GLY A 336 1.00 -10.47 23.39
N ILE A 337 1.24 -10.95 22.18
CA ILE A 337 2.54 -11.23 21.59
C ILE A 337 3.15 -9.91 21.08
N ALA A 338 4.14 -9.41 21.82
CA ALA A 338 4.80 -8.14 21.51
C ALA A 338 5.56 -8.20 20.18
N TRP A 339 6.25 -9.31 19.85
CA TRP A 339 6.92 -9.41 18.56
C TRP A 339 5.95 -9.39 17.38
N LEU A 340 4.75 -9.95 17.54
CA LEU A 340 3.72 -9.99 16.49
C LEU A 340 3.18 -8.58 16.24
N LYS A 341 2.88 -7.85 17.31
CA LYS A 341 2.49 -6.43 17.23
C LYS A 341 3.53 -5.60 16.48
N ASN A 342 4.79 -5.77 16.84
CA ASN A 342 5.90 -5.04 16.24
C ASN A 342 6.11 -5.43 14.76
N LEU A 343 6.01 -6.72 14.41
CA LEU A 343 6.09 -7.12 12.99
C LEU A 343 4.91 -6.64 12.15
N ARG A 344 3.69 -6.61 12.70
CA ARG A 344 2.54 -6.00 12.04
C ARG A 344 2.77 -4.52 11.77
N ALA A 345 3.35 -3.80 12.73
CA ALA A 345 3.76 -2.41 12.52
C ALA A 345 4.86 -2.27 11.46
N ALA A 346 5.83 -3.19 11.41
CA ALA A 346 6.89 -3.19 10.40
C ALA A 346 6.33 -3.40 9.00
N VAL A 347 5.50 -4.41 8.78
CA VAL A 347 4.95 -4.69 7.44
C VAL A 347 3.96 -3.62 7.01
N ALA A 348 3.19 -3.03 7.94
CA ALA A 348 2.34 -1.88 7.64
C ALA A 348 3.16 -0.64 7.21
N ALA A 349 4.32 -0.42 7.84
CA ALA A 349 5.24 0.64 7.42
C ALA A 349 5.83 0.37 6.04
N GLU A 350 6.17 -0.88 5.72
CA GLU A 350 6.68 -1.26 4.40
C GLU A 350 5.60 -1.13 3.31
N ASP A 351 4.38 -1.60 3.57
CA ASP A 351 3.23 -1.44 2.67
C ASP A 351 2.96 0.04 2.39
N LYS A 352 3.05 0.89 3.41
CA LYS A 352 2.91 2.35 3.27
C LYS A 352 3.99 2.95 2.37
N ARG A 353 5.25 2.51 2.49
CA ARG A 353 6.33 2.93 1.59
C ARG A 353 6.07 2.52 0.14
N ASN A 354 5.57 1.31 -0.08
CA ASN A 354 5.23 0.82 -1.42
C ASN A 354 4.08 1.63 -2.05
N VAL A 355 3.05 1.96 -1.28
CA VAL A 355 1.95 2.85 -1.73
C VAL A 355 2.46 4.27 -2.03
N ALA A 356 3.32 4.82 -1.16
CA ALA A 356 3.93 6.12 -1.40
C ALA A 356 4.75 6.13 -2.68
N ALA A 357 5.47 5.04 -2.97
CA ALA A 357 6.27 4.91 -4.17
C ALA A 357 5.43 4.85 -5.44
N ALA A 358 4.38 4.03 -5.45
CA ALA A 358 3.44 3.97 -6.56
C ALA A 358 2.76 5.34 -6.80
N THR A 359 2.45 6.06 -5.71
CA THR A 359 1.87 7.40 -5.79
C THR A 359 2.84 8.42 -6.35
N ALA A 360 4.11 8.42 -5.91
CA ALA A 360 5.16 9.27 -6.44
C ALA A 360 5.33 9.06 -7.96
N ASN A 361 5.47 7.82 -8.43
CA ASN A 361 5.58 7.51 -9.86
C ASN A 361 4.38 8.03 -10.67
N LYS A 362 3.16 7.96 -10.12
CA LYS A 362 1.96 8.50 -10.77
C LYS A 362 2.00 10.03 -10.88
N LEU A 363 2.43 10.71 -9.82
CA LEU A 363 2.58 12.17 -9.80
C LEU A 363 3.66 12.63 -10.79
N GLU A 364 4.77 11.89 -10.90
CA GLU A 364 5.82 12.16 -11.87
C GLU A 364 5.34 12.01 -13.33
N ALA A 365 4.54 10.97 -13.62
CA ALA A 365 3.91 10.83 -14.92
C ALA A 365 2.96 12.00 -15.25
N GLN A 366 2.23 12.52 -14.25
CA GLN A 366 1.39 13.71 -14.40
C GLN A 366 2.22 14.97 -14.66
N LEU A 367 3.33 15.17 -13.96
CA LEU A 367 4.26 16.28 -14.23
C LEU A 367 4.80 16.21 -15.65
N THR A 368 5.20 15.03 -16.10
CA THR A 368 5.68 14.80 -17.46
C THR A 368 4.62 15.20 -18.50
N LEU A 369 3.36 14.82 -18.27
CA LEU A 369 2.26 15.21 -19.14
C LEU A 369 2.01 16.72 -19.15
N ILE A 370 2.09 17.39 -17.99
CA ILE A 370 1.98 18.85 -17.91
C ILE A 370 3.12 19.50 -18.69
N ASN A 371 4.35 19.02 -18.53
CA ASN A 371 5.52 19.56 -19.25
C ASN A 371 5.35 19.46 -20.77
N LEU A 372 4.92 18.30 -21.27
CA LEU A 372 4.63 18.11 -22.71
C LEU A 372 3.51 19.04 -23.18
N THR A 373 2.49 19.23 -22.35
CA THR A 373 1.37 20.13 -22.66
C THR A 373 1.85 21.57 -22.74
N VAL A 374 2.67 22.03 -21.78
CA VAL A 374 3.32 23.35 -21.82
C VAL A 374 4.17 23.45 -23.08
N ALA A 375 5.10 22.53 -23.34
CA ALA A 375 5.93 22.55 -24.54
C ALA A 375 5.11 22.69 -25.85
N SER A 376 3.94 22.04 -25.95
CA SER A 376 3.06 22.16 -27.13
C SER A 376 2.49 23.57 -27.34
N LEU A 377 2.28 24.34 -26.27
CA LEU A 377 1.78 25.72 -26.34
C LEU A 377 2.80 26.64 -27.02
N LEU A 378 4.10 26.32 -26.99
CA LEU A 378 5.09 27.07 -27.72
C LEU A 378 4.74 27.15 -29.21
N HIS A 379 4.27 26.07 -29.81
CA HIS A 379 3.93 26.03 -31.24
C HIS A 379 2.49 26.43 -31.54
N SER A 380 1.70 26.79 -30.52
CA SER A 380 0.32 27.22 -30.74
C SER A 380 0.30 28.63 -31.35
N SER A 381 -0.43 28.77 -32.46
CA SER A 381 -0.69 30.08 -33.05
C SER A 381 -1.96 30.67 -32.43
N ALA A 382 -2.07 32.01 -32.41
CA ALA A 382 -3.26 32.70 -31.91
C ALA A 382 -4.57 32.32 -32.65
N GLN A 383 -4.47 31.57 -33.76
CA GLN A 383 -5.60 30.96 -34.45
C GLN A 383 -5.54 29.44 -34.28
N ASN A 384 -6.63 28.84 -33.81
CA ASN A 384 -6.80 27.42 -33.46
C ASN A 384 -6.25 26.96 -32.12
N ILE A 385 -6.60 27.66 -31.03
CA ILE A 385 -7.10 26.96 -29.85
C ILE A 385 -8.24 27.81 -29.29
N GLY A 386 -9.45 27.59 -29.82
CA GLY A 386 -10.57 27.60 -28.90
C GLY A 386 -10.16 26.66 -27.78
N LEU A 387 -9.91 27.18 -26.58
CA LEU A 387 -10.38 26.38 -25.47
C LEU A 387 -11.85 26.11 -25.83
N PRO A 388 -12.39 24.90 -25.61
CA PRO A 388 -13.77 24.92 -25.18
C PRO A 388 -13.75 25.99 -24.09
N ALA A 389 -14.51 27.07 -24.28
CA ALA A 389 -14.88 27.84 -23.12
C ALA A 389 -15.28 26.82 -22.04
N ALA A 390 -15.26 27.21 -20.79
CA ALA A 390 -16.16 26.55 -19.87
C ALA A 390 -17.61 26.82 -20.36
N THR A 391 -18.01 26.33 -21.54
CA THR A 391 -19.37 26.01 -21.90
C THR A 391 -19.69 24.80 -21.05
N GLU A 392 -20.16 25.12 -19.86
CA GLU A 392 -21.31 24.44 -19.28
C GLU A 392 -21.12 22.93 -19.08
N GLY A 393 -19.95 22.52 -18.57
CA GLY A 393 -19.80 21.19 -17.98
C GLY A 393 -20.54 21.04 -16.64
N GLU A 394 -21.00 22.14 -16.04
CA GLU A 394 -21.63 22.17 -14.71
C GLU A 394 -23.05 22.76 -14.71
N LYS A 395 -23.68 22.89 -15.89
CA LYS A 395 -25.05 23.41 -16.03
C LYS A 395 -26.08 22.44 -16.62
N ILE A 396 -25.70 21.20 -16.95
CA ILE A 396 -26.62 20.29 -17.66
C ILE A 396 -27.69 19.68 -16.73
N THR A 397 -27.41 19.52 -15.44
CA THR A 397 -28.42 19.02 -14.47
C THR A 397 -29.31 20.12 -13.88
N ALA A 398 -28.85 21.38 -13.84
CA ALA A 398 -29.65 22.50 -13.31
C ALA A 398 -30.55 23.15 -14.38
N SER A 399 -30.10 23.27 -15.65
CA SER A 399 -30.88 23.96 -16.69
C SER A 399 -32.11 23.16 -17.17
N THR A 400 -32.05 21.83 -17.12
CA THR A 400 -33.14 20.94 -17.58
C THR A 400 -34.34 20.96 -16.63
N LYS A 401 -34.10 20.98 -15.30
CA LYS A 401 -35.18 21.15 -14.30
C LYS A 401 -35.82 22.53 -14.36
N VAL A 402 -35.01 23.59 -14.55
CA VAL A 402 -35.51 24.98 -14.61
C VAL A 402 -36.38 25.20 -15.87
N ASN A 403 -36.04 24.60 -17.02
CA ASN A 403 -36.84 24.72 -18.25
C ASN A 403 -38.11 23.84 -18.26
N GLN A 404 -38.08 22.64 -17.69
CA GLN A 404 -39.29 21.82 -17.52
C GLN A 404 -40.24 22.44 -16.49
N GLU A 405 -39.76 22.92 -15.35
CA GLU A 405 -40.61 23.56 -14.33
C GLU A 405 -41.23 24.87 -14.83
N ALA A 406 -40.51 25.66 -15.65
CA ALA A 406 -41.05 26.87 -16.26
C ALA A 406 -42.12 26.56 -17.32
N ALA A 407 -41.91 25.56 -18.18
CA ALA A 407 -42.88 25.14 -19.20
C ALA A 407 -44.11 24.45 -18.59
N GLU A 408 -43.91 23.65 -17.56
CA GLU A 408 -44.99 23.02 -16.78
C GLU A 408 -45.82 24.10 -16.08
N LYS A 409 -45.20 25.13 -15.48
CA LYS A 409 -45.93 26.27 -14.91
C LYS A 409 -46.72 27.08 -15.94
N ASP A 410 -46.28 27.13 -17.20
CA ASP A 410 -47.01 27.84 -18.25
C ASP A 410 -48.22 27.07 -18.77
N CYS A 411 -48.12 25.73 -18.92
CA CYS A 411 -49.27 24.87 -19.20
C CYS A 411 -50.29 24.90 -18.05
N ASN A 412 -49.82 24.86 -16.79
CA ASN A 412 -50.69 24.85 -15.60
C ASN A 412 -51.51 26.14 -15.39
N LYS A 413 -51.18 27.23 -16.08
CA LYS A 413 -51.96 28.49 -16.08
C LYS A 413 -53.18 28.44 -17.01
N LYS A 414 -53.29 27.43 -17.88
CA LYS A 414 -54.41 27.29 -18.83
C LYS A 414 -55.53 26.50 -18.18
N GLU A 415 -56.61 27.19 -17.82
CA GLU A 415 -57.74 26.59 -17.09
C GLU A 415 -58.86 26.07 -18.00
N LYS A 416 -58.78 26.34 -19.32
CA LYS A 416 -59.74 25.86 -20.31
C LYS A 416 -59.12 24.86 -21.27
N GLU A 417 -59.90 23.85 -21.63
CA GLU A 417 -59.49 22.78 -22.54
C GLU A 417 -59.07 23.28 -23.93
N SER A 418 -59.81 24.24 -24.49
CA SER A 418 -59.51 24.82 -25.80
C SER A 418 -58.18 25.57 -25.82
N GLU A 419 -57.88 26.32 -24.75
CA GLU A 419 -56.62 27.06 -24.60
C GLU A 419 -55.43 26.12 -24.35
N CYS A 420 -55.64 25.03 -23.61
CA CYS A 420 -54.63 24.00 -23.38
C CYS A 420 -54.28 23.24 -24.67
N LYS A 421 -55.29 22.78 -25.42
CA LYS A 421 -55.10 22.03 -26.68
C LYS A 421 -54.52 22.89 -27.80
N ALA A 422 -54.78 24.20 -27.79
CA ALA A 422 -54.19 25.15 -28.73
C ALA A 422 -52.73 25.50 -28.41
N THR A 423 -52.26 25.20 -27.19
CA THR A 423 -50.88 25.50 -26.77
C THR A 423 -49.98 24.32 -27.11
N PRO A 424 -49.01 24.48 -28.03
CA PRO A 424 -48.09 23.41 -28.40
C PRO A 424 -47.33 22.91 -27.18
N LYS A 425 -47.20 21.58 -27.05
CA LYS A 425 -46.51 20.87 -25.94
C LYS A 425 -47.30 20.71 -24.64
N CYS A 426 -48.49 21.27 -24.50
CA CYS A 426 -49.37 21.01 -23.35
C CYS A 426 -50.43 19.94 -23.67
N ALA A 427 -50.86 19.20 -22.66
CA ALA A 427 -51.88 18.16 -22.75
C ALA A 427 -52.97 18.36 -21.69
N TRP A 428 -54.23 18.26 -22.12
CA TRP A 428 -55.40 18.36 -21.25
C TRP A 428 -55.81 16.97 -20.75
N ASN A 429 -55.98 16.84 -19.43
CA ASN A 429 -56.44 15.63 -18.77
C ASN A 429 -57.79 15.90 -18.09
N ASP A 430 -58.85 15.39 -18.71
CA ASP A 430 -60.24 15.46 -18.27
C ASP A 430 -60.52 14.67 -16.98
N LYS A 431 -59.66 13.70 -16.64
CA LYS A 431 -59.76 12.83 -15.46
C LYS A 431 -59.03 13.35 -14.21
N ALA A 432 -58.32 14.47 -14.29
CA ALA A 432 -57.62 15.05 -13.15
C ALA A 432 -58.59 15.81 -12.21
N ALA A 433 -58.67 15.40 -10.94
CA ALA A 433 -59.44 16.09 -9.90
C ALA A 433 -58.55 17.06 -9.09
N TYR A 434 -59.14 18.14 -8.60
CA TYR A 434 -58.46 19.16 -7.78
C TYR A 434 -57.78 18.51 -6.55
N PRO A 435 -56.52 18.86 -6.21
CA PRO A 435 -55.75 20.04 -6.61
C PRO A 435 -54.85 19.86 -7.84
N LYS A 436 -54.93 18.72 -8.56
CA LYS A 436 -54.12 18.50 -9.76
C LYS A 436 -54.70 19.32 -10.93
N LYS A 437 -53.88 20.21 -11.50
CA LYS A 437 -54.26 21.08 -12.63
C LYS A 437 -54.52 20.22 -13.89
N LYS A 438 -55.59 20.52 -14.62
CA LYS A 438 -56.07 19.72 -15.76
C LYS A 438 -55.27 19.92 -17.05
N CYS A 439 -54.45 20.97 -17.16
CA CYS A 439 -53.53 21.20 -18.28
C CYS A 439 -52.09 21.10 -17.80
N THR A 440 -51.34 20.14 -18.33
CA THR A 440 -49.95 19.85 -17.90
C THR A 440 -49.04 19.69 -19.12
N LEU A 441 -47.73 19.73 -18.96
CA LEU A 441 -46.82 19.50 -20.10
C LEU A 441 -46.98 18.05 -20.60
N SER A 442 -47.09 17.88 -21.92
CA SER A 442 -47.25 16.57 -22.58
C SER A 442 -46.04 15.67 -22.34
N GLU A 443 -46.29 14.36 -22.25
CA GLU A 443 -45.22 13.36 -22.07
C GLU A 443 -44.29 13.30 -23.28
N GLU A 444 -44.79 13.53 -24.50
CA GLU A 444 -43.95 13.63 -25.69
C GLU A 444 -43.00 14.84 -25.63
N ALA A 445 -43.44 15.96 -25.07
CA ALA A 445 -42.60 17.15 -24.91
C ALA A 445 -41.57 16.99 -23.78
N LYS A 446 -41.91 16.28 -22.69
CA LYS A 446 -40.97 15.91 -21.63
C LYS A 446 -39.86 15.00 -22.17
N GLN A 447 -40.23 13.98 -22.94
CA GLN A 447 -39.29 13.07 -23.59
C GLN A 447 -38.47 13.73 -24.70
N ALA A 448 -39.04 14.69 -25.45
CA ALA A 448 -38.30 15.44 -26.48
C ALA A 448 -37.24 16.37 -25.87
N ALA A 449 -37.50 16.95 -24.69
CA ALA A 449 -36.51 17.75 -23.96
C ALA A 449 -35.36 16.89 -23.41
N GLU A 450 -35.65 15.67 -22.96
CA GLU A 450 -34.64 14.68 -22.53
C GLU A 450 -33.83 14.12 -23.71
N LYS A 451 -34.46 13.86 -24.87
CA LYS A 451 -33.79 13.39 -26.09
C LYS A 451 -32.96 14.47 -26.78
N ALA A 452 -33.39 15.73 -26.75
CA ALA A 452 -32.62 16.86 -27.29
C ALA A 452 -31.28 17.07 -26.57
N ALA A 453 -31.17 16.67 -25.30
CA ALA A 453 -29.91 16.67 -24.54
C ALA A 453 -28.95 15.54 -24.95
N GLN A 454 -29.43 14.49 -25.64
CA GLN A 454 -28.59 13.40 -26.16
C GLN A 454 -28.18 13.60 -27.64
N GLU A 455 -28.79 14.53 -28.39
CA GLU A 455 -28.59 14.62 -29.84
C GLU A 455 -27.83 15.86 -30.36
N THR A 456 -27.44 16.84 -29.54
CA THR A 456 -26.58 17.96 -29.99
C THR A 456 -25.08 17.66 -30.01
N GLY A 457 -24.69 16.37 -30.06
CA GLY A 457 -23.31 15.89 -30.15
C GLY A 457 -22.97 15.07 -31.41
N LYS A 458 -23.69 15.21 -32.53
CA LYS A 458 -23.38 14.45 -33.76
C LYS A 458 -22.43 15.21 -34.71
N ASN A 459 -21.13 14.97 -34.55
CA ASN A 459 -20.20 14.94 -35.68
C ASN A 459 -20.20 13.51 -36.25
N GLY A 460 -20.54 13.34 -37.52
CA GLY A 460 -20.80 12.06 -38.20
C GLY A 460 -19.70 11.00 -38.03
N LYS A 461 -19.80 10.18 -36.97
CA LYS A 461 -18.97 9.00 -36.73
C LYS A 461 -19.86 7.76 -36.64
N PRO A 462 -19.56 6.68 -37.39
CA PRO A 462 -20.35 5.45 -37.37
C PRO A 462 -20.30 4.74 -36.02
N ASP A 463 -21.43 4.15 -35.60
CA ASP A 463 -21.55 3.34 -34.38
C ASP A 463 -20.98 1.94 -34.61
N CYS A 464 -19.70 1.76 -34.27
CA CYS A 464 -18.96 0.53 -34.53
C CYS A 464 -19.51 -0.70 -33.80
N SER A 465 -20.22 -0.51 -32.68
CA SER A 465 -20.77 -1.62 -31.88
C SER A 465 -21.92 -2.36 -32.58
N LYS A 466 -22.51 -1.74 -33.61
CA LYS A 466 -23.57 -2.33 -34.43
C LYS A 466 -23.06 -3.08 -35.65
N LEU A 467 -21.76 -3.03 -35.92
CA LEU A 467 -21.12 -3.69 -37.06
C LEU A 467 -20.67 -5.08 -36.60
N THR A 468 -21.41 -6.10 -37.02
CA THR A 468 -21.26 -7.47 -36.49
C THR A 468 -20.33 -8.33 -37.31
N THR A 469 -19.84 -7.83 -38.44
CA THR A 469 -18.87 -8.50 -39.31
C THR A 469 -17.62 -7.66 -39.54
N GLN A 470 -16.49 -8.32 -39.80
CA GLN A 470 -15.22 -7.65 -40.09
C GLN A 470 -15.32 -6.77 -41.34
N THR A 471 -15.99 -7.25 -42.38
CA THR A 471 -16.16 -6.51 -43.64
C THR A 471 -16.96 -5.21 -43.44
N GLU A 472 -18.05 -5.24 -42.67
CA GLU A 472 -18.80 -4.03 -42.32
C GLU A 472 -17.98 -3.07 -41.46
N CYS A 473 -17.17 -3.61 -40.54
CA CYS A 473 -16.29 -2.84 -39.67
C CYS A 473 -15.18 -2.10 -40.42
N GLU A 474 -14.67 -2.68 -41.50
CA GLU A 474 -13.61 -2.08 -42.32
C GLU A 474 -14.18 -1.12 -43.36
N ALA A 475 -15.36 -1.39 -43.91
CA ALA A 475 -16.01 -0.55 -44.92
C ALA A 475 -16.39 0.86 -44.43
N VAL A 476 -16.54 1.02 -43.12
CA VAL A 476 -16.82 2.33 -42.49
C VAL A 476 -15.55 3.19 -42.28
N ASN A 477 -14.37 2.66 -42.60
CA ASN A 477 -13.11 3.40 -42.61
C ASN A 477 -12.83 3.95 -44.01
N LYS A 478 -13.38 5.13 -44.32
CA LYS A 478 -13.21 5.82 -45.62
C LYS A 478 -12.23 7.00 -45.50
N ASP A 479 -11.68 7.44 -46.64
CA ASP A 479 -10.82 8.62 -46.76
C ASP A 479 -9.60 8.64 -45.82
N GLY A 480 -9.00 7.46 -45.57
CA GLY A 480 -7.83 7.32 -44.71
C GLY A 480 -8.09 7.52 -43.21
N LYS A 481 -9.34 7.74 -42.79
CA LYS A 481 -9.72 7.89 -41.38
C LYS A 481 -10.22 6.56 -40.81
N LYS A 482 -9.52 6.05 -39.79
CA LYS A 482 -9.96 4.86 -39.03
C LYS A 482 -11.01 5.29 -37.99
N HIS A 483 -12.27 4.94 -38.24
CA HIS A 483 -13.41 5.16 -37.35
C HIS A 483 -13.70 3.95 -36.45
N CYS A 484 -13.47 2.74 -36.97
CA CYS A 484 -13.71 1.45 -36.31
C CYS A 484 -12.55 0.48 -36.55
N GLY A 485 -12.36 -0.51 -35.66
CA GLY A 485 -11.36 -1.55 -35.79
C GLY A 485 -11.83 -2.89 -35.23
N TRP A 486 -11.54 -3.97 -35.95
CA TRP A 486 -11.89 -5.34 -35.58
C TRP A 486 -10.82 -5.91 -34.64
N ARG A 487 -11.13 -6.11 -33.36
CA ARG A 487 -10.15 -6.56 -32.35
C ARG A 487 -10.77 -7.30 -31.16
N GLY A 488 -9.95 -8.05 -30.42
CA GLY A 488 -10.27 -8.62 -29.10
C GLY A 488 -10.37 -7.56 -27.99
N GLY A 489 -10.91 -7.94 -26.82
CA GLY A 489 -11.05 -7.06 -25.65
C GLY A 489 -9.71 -6.75 -24.95
N LYS A 490 -9.63 -5.63 -24.22
CA LYS A 490 -8.46 -5.26 -23.38
C LYS A 490 -8.64 -5.69 -21.92
N ASP A 491 -7.58 -5.56 -21.11
CA ASP A 491 -7.54 -6.04 -19.71
C ASP A 491 -8.60 -5.48 -18.77
N ASN A 492 -9.22 -4.37 -19.16
CA ASN A 492 -10.22 -3.63 -18.41
C ASN A 492 -11.64 -3.70 -19.04
N GLU A 493 -11.90 -4.69 -19.90
CA GLU A 493 -13.21 -4.89 -20.55
C GLU A 493 -13.73 -6.33 -20.33
N GLU A 494 -15.05 -6.50 -20.16
CA GLU A 494 -15.68 -7.83 -20.18
C GLU A 494 -15.56 -8.48 -21.57
N GLU A 495 -15.38 -9.81 -21.60
CA GLU A 495 -15.16 -10.64 -22.79
C GLU A 495 -13.83 -10.41 -23.54
N LYS A 496 -12.70 -10.69 -22.87
CA LYS A 496 -11.34 -10.59 -23.44
C LYS A 496 -11.15 -11.43 -24.73
N ASP A 497 -11.80 -12.59 -24.81
CA ASP A 497 -11.55 -13.59 -25.85
C ASP A 497 -12.40 -13.43 -27.12
N LYS A 498 -13.32 -12.45 -27.17
CA LYS A 498 -14.20 -12.23 -28.34
C LYS A 498 -13.72 -11.08 -29.22
N VAL A 499 -13.43 -11.38 -30.49
CA VAL A 499 -13.08 -10.39 -31.53
C VAL A 499 -14.36 -9.77 -32.10
N LYS A 500 -14.49 -8.44 -32.03
CA LYS A 500 -15.64 -7.68 -32.56
C LYS A 500 -15.25 -6.29 -33.04
N CYS A 501 -16.12 -5.63 -33.80
CA CYS A 501 -15.90 -4.27 -34.27
C CYS A 501 -16.04 -3.26 -33.13
N ARG A 502 -15.01 -2.44 -32.91
CA ARG A 502 -14.97 -1.47 -31.82
C ARG A 502 -14.52 -0.10 -32.31
N SER A 503 -14.91 0.97 -31.63
CA SER A 503 -14.56 2.34 -32.05
C SER A 503 -13.05 2.59 -32.00
N ALA A 504 -12.49 3.07 -33.11
CA ALA A 504 -11.07 3.42 -33.21
C ALA A 504 -10.74 4.73 -32.45
N SER A 505 -11.74 5.43 -31.89
CA SER A 505 -11.55 6.60 -31.01
C SER A 505 -10.64 6.29 -29.82
N PHE A 506 -10.57 5.04 -29.38
CA PHE A 506 -9.66 4.60 -28.31
C PHE A 506 -8.20 4.43 -28.75
N LEU A 507 -7.88 4.55 -30.04
CA LEU A 507 -6.50 4.64 -30.52
C LEU A 507 -5.97 6.09 -30.50
N VAL A 508 -6.86 7.09 -30.42
CA VAL A 508 -6.50 8.51 -30.30
C VAL A 508 -6.54 9.00 -28.84
N ASN A 509 -7.22 8.26 -27.94
CA ASN A 509 -7.34 8.56 -26.51
C ASN A 509 -6.19 8.01 -25.63
N TYR A 510 -4.96 7.94 -26.14
CA TYR A 510 -3.78 8.11 -25.26
C TYR A 510 -3.55 9.59 -24.89
N LYS A 511 -4.41 10.50 -25.38
CA LYS A 511 -4.53 11.86 -24.86
C LYS A 511 -5.84 12.01 -24.08
N LEU A 512 -5.70 12.37 -22.81
CA LEU A 512 -6.73 12.89 -21.90
C LEU A 512 -7.80 11.90 -21.39
N SER A 513 -7.46 11.18 -20.32
CA SER A 513 -8.43 10.82 -19.29
C SER A 513 -7.84 11.14 -17.91
N LEU A 514 -7.86 12.43 -17.56
CA LEU A 514 -7.80 12.93 -16.19
C LEU A 514 -9.25 13.20 -15.78
N SER A 515 -9.89 12.23 -15.14
CA SER A 515 -11.10 12.47 -14.35
C SER A 515 -10.77 12.16 -12.90
N MET A 516 -10.69 13.24 -12.12
CA MET A 516 -10.49 13.24 -10.68
C MET A 516 -11.72 12.61 -10.01
N ALA A 517 -11.50 11.63 -9.15
CA ALA A 517 -12.41 11.38 -8.04
C ALA A 517 -11.97 12.33 -6.92
N ALA A 518 -12.71 13.41 -6.73
CA ALA A 518 -12.61 14.24 -5.54
C ALA A 518 -13.35 13.50 -4.42
N GLY A 519 -12.55 12.95 -3.50
CA GLY A 519 -12.97 12.54 -2.18
C GLY A 519 -11.76 12.77 -1.28
N PHE A 520 -11.97 13.61 -0.26
CA PHE A 520 -11.14 14.02 0.88
C PHE A 520 -10.79 15.49 0.87
#